data_AF-A0A545BD92-F1
#
_entry.id   AF-A0A545BD92-F1
#
_cell.length_a   1.000
_cell.length_b   1.000
_cell.length_c   1.000
_cell.angle_alpha   90.00
_cell.angle_beta   90.00
_cell.angle_gamma   90.00
#
_symmetry.space_group_name_H-M   'P 1'
#
loop_
_entity.id
_entity.type
_entity.pdbx_description
1 polymer ?
#
loop_
_entity_poly.entity_id
_entity_poly.type
_entity_poly.pdbx_seq_one_letter_code
_entity_poly.pdbx_strand_id
1 'polypeptide(L)'
;MTPAQRVRQIANVLNLSTPLGVVVAAASRCAVSSGPRGLLIAAGYHWKLPHAGAFTLGNVILYRAPQGVAGSNTVLLGHEERHSTQYAYCLGLPFLALYGIAAGWSMLRSGNPASRNFFERQAGLAAGGYVDTHPRRQGSPAGQRIEAEA
;
A
#
# COMPACT_ATOMS: atom_id res chain seq x y z
N MET A 1 -18.04 3.94 2.04
CA MET A 1 -16.86 4.53 2.69
C MET A 1 -17.13 4.66 4.17
N THR A 2 -16.19 4.24 5.01
CA THR A 2 -16.27 4.42 6.47
C THR A 2 -15.78 5.82 6.88
N PRO A 3 -16.12 6.31 8.10
CA PRO A 3 -15.58 7.58 8.61
C PRO A 3 -14.05 7.63 8.59
N ALA A 4 -13.39 6.54 8.99
CA ALA A 4 -11.93 6.44 8.96
C ALA A 4 -11.34 6.61 7.54
N GLN A 5 -11.99 6.02 6.52
CA GLN A 5 -11.57 6.18 5.11
C GLN A 5 -11.74 7.62 4.63
N ARG A 6 -12.79 8.32 5.08
CA ARG A 6 -12.99 9.74 4.78
C ARG A 6 -11.93 10.61 5.46
N VAL A 7 -11.61 10.36 6.73
CA VAL A 7 -10.53 11.06 7.44
C VAL A 7 -9.20 10.87 6.72
N ARG A 8 -8.85 9.64 6.35
CA ARG A 8 -7.65 9.32 5.56
C ARG A 8 -7.60 10.11 4.25
N GLN A 9 -8.71 10.13 3.50
CA GLN A 9 -8.80 10.88 2.25
C GLN A 9 -8.56 12.37 2.45
N ILE A 10 -9.21 12.97 3.45
CA ILE A 10 -9.05 14.40 3.76
C ILE A 10 -7.60 14.68 4.19
N ALA A 11 -7.05 13.88 5.11
CA ALA A 11 -5.66 14.03 5.57
C ALA A 11 -4.67 13.97 4.39
N ASN A 12 -4.87 13.04 3.46
CA ASN A 12 -3.99 12.90 2.29
C ASN A 12 -4.17 13.98 1.22
N VAL A 13 -5.31 14.67 1.21
CA VAL A 13 -5.48 15.89 0.40
C VAL A 13 -4.76 17.05 1.08
N LEU A 14 -4.96 17.23 2.39
CA LEU A 14 -4.35 18.32 3.16
C LEU A 14 -2.83 18.24 3.21
N ASN A 15 -2.26 17.04 3.33
CA ASN A 15 -0.82 16.81 3.32
C ASN A 15 -0.19 16.78 1.90
N LEU A 16 -0.99 17.11 0.88
CA LEU A 16 -0.61 17.19 -0.54
C LEU A 16 -0.15 15.88 -1.20
N SER A 17 -0.16 14.74 -0.50
CA SER A 17 0.23 13.44 -1.09
C SER A 17 -0.73 12.98 -2.18
N THR A 18 -2.05 13.21 -2.03
CA THR A 18 -3.04 12.87 -3.07
C THR A 18 -2.93 13.80 -4.28
N PRO A 19 -2.87 15.13 -4.12
CA PRO A 19 -2.53 16.03 -5.22
C PRO A 19 -1.26 15.62 -5.97
N LEU A 20 -0.19 15.27 -5.25
CA LEU A 20 1.05 14.77 -5.85
C LEU A 20 0.80 13.49 -6.67
N GLY A 21 0.06 12.53 -6.11
CA GLY A 21 -0.31 11.31 -6.83
C GLY A 21 -1.08 11.57 -8.12
N VAL A 22 -2.00 12.55 -8.11
CA VAL A 22 -2.74 12.98 -9.30
C VAL A 22 -1.81 13.63 -10.33
N VAL A 23 -0.91 14.50 -9.90
CA VAL A 23 0.09 15.13 -10.78
C VAL A 23 0.99 14.07 -11.42
N VAL A 24 1.47 13.09 -10.64
CA VAL A 24 2.29 11.99 -11.17
C VAL A 24 1.49 11.15 -12.17
N ALA A 25 0.25 10.78 -11.85
CA ALA A 25 -0.62 10.03 -12.76
C ALA A 25 -0.88 10.79 -14.07
N ALA A 26 -1.11 12.10 -14.00
CA ALA A 26 -1.28 12.95 -15.18
C ALA A 26 0.02 13.04 -16.00
N ALA A 27 1.16 13.24 -15.34
CA ALA A 27 2.47 13.32 -15.99
C ALA A 27 2.88 12.01 -16.68
N SER A 28 2.49 10.87 -16.10
CA SER A 28 2.67 9.55 -16.72
C SER A 28 1.55 9.14 -17.66
N ARG A 29 0.59 10.04 -17.95
CA ARG A 29 -0.58 9.80 -18.81
C ARG A 29 -1.37 8.54 -18.44
N CYS A 30 -1.49 8.28 -17.13
CA CYS A 30 -2.30 7.19 -16.64
C CYS A 30 -3.79 7.49 -16.84
N ALA A 31 -4.58 6.45 -17.10
CA ALA A 31 -6.03 6.54 -17.04
C ALA A 31 -6.47 6.51 -15.57
N VAL A 32 -7.00 7.63 -15.07
CA VAL A 32 -7.45 7.74 -13.68
C VAL A 32 -8.94 7.43 -13.57
N SER A 33 -9.30 6.56 -12.64
CA SER A 33 -10.68 6.23 -12.32
C SER A 33 -10.92 6.17 -10.81
N SER A 34 -12.18 6.32 -10.40
CA SER A 34 -12.57 6.17 -9.00
C SER A 34 -12.49 4.70 -8.57
N GLY A 35 -11.75 4.43 -7.51
CA GLY A 35 -11.66 3.14 -6.86
C GLY A 35 -12.56 3.05 -5.61
N PRO A 36 -12.64 1.86 -5.00
CA PRO A 36 -13.40 1.69 -3.77
C PRO A 36 -12.73 2.46 -2.61
N ARG A 37 -13.51 2.73 -1.55
CA ARG A 37 -12.98 3.26 -0.26
C ARG A 37 -12.28 4.62 -0.37
N GLY A 38 -12.65 5.42 -1.38
CA GLY A 38 -12.10 6.76 -1.61
C GLY A 38 -10.69 6.76 -2.21
N LEU A 39 -10.30 5.65 -2.84
CA LEU A 39 -9.05 5.53 -3.59
C LEU A 39 -9.24 5.99 -5.04
N LEU A 40 -8.18 6.46 -5.67
CA LEU A 40 -8.10 6.70 -7.10
C LEU A 40 -7.19 5.64 -7.71
N ILE A 41 -7.63 5.03 -8.80
CA ILE A 41 -6.86 4.03 -9.53
C ILE A 41 -6.29 4.70 -10.77
N ALA A 42 -4.96 4.74 -10.91
CA ALA A 42 -4.30 5.25 -12.09
C ALA A 42 -3.69 4.07 -12.86
N ALA A 43 -4.27 3.71 -13.99
CA ALA A 43 -3.84 2.56 -14.80
C ALA A 43 -2.85 2.96 -15.89
N GLY A 44 -1.96 2.03 -16.27
CA GLY A 44 -1.03 2.21 -17.39
C GLY A 44 0.26 2.97 -17.06
N TYR A 45 0.71 2.92 -15.80
CA TYR A 45 1.96 3.57 -15.41
C TYR A 45 3.17 2.96 -16.13
N HIS A 46 3.88 3.78 -16.91
CA HIS A 46 4.90 3.28 -17.84
C HIS A 46 6.34 3.77 -17.55
N TRP A 47 6.55 4.62 -16.54
CA TRP A 47 7.90 5.08 -16.19
C TRP A 47 8.75 3.94 -15.65
N LYS A 48 10.08 4.05 -15.76
CA LYS A 48 11.00 2.98 -15.35
C LYS A 48 10.97 2.72 -13.84
N LEU A 49 10.86 3.78 -13.05
CA LEU A 49 10.82 3.74 -11.60
C LEU A 49 9.46 4.26 -11.11
N PRO A 50 8.92 3.71 -10.01
CA PRO A 50 9.42 2.57 -9.24
C PRO A 50 9.19 1.20 -9.93
N HIS A 51 10.08 0.24 -9.66
CA HIS A 51 9.97 -1.14 -10.16
C HIS A 51 9.00 -1.98 -9.31
N ALA A 52 7.71 -1.66 -9.38
CA ALA A 52 6.64 -2.40 -8.72
C ALA A 52 5.44 -2.57 -9.66
N GLY A 53 4.60 -3.58 -9.41
CA GLY A 53 3.36 -3.80 -10.17
C GLY A 53 2.31 -2.72 -9.90
N ALA A 54 2.30 -2.19 -8.67
CA ALA A 54 1.54 -1.03 -8.25
C ALA A 54 2.33 -0.27 -7.18
N PHE A 55 1.98 0.99 -6.93
CA PHE A 55 2.44 1.74 -5.78
C PHE A 55 1.47 2.85 -5.42
N THR A 56 1.56 3.34 -4.18
CA THR A 56 0.65 4.34 -3.63
C THR A 56 1.30 5.71 -3.45
N LEU A 57 0.56 6.77 -3.80
CA LEU A 57 0.85 8.17 -3.49
C LEU A 57 -0.41 8.81 -2.88
N GLY A 58 -0.44 8.98 -1.56
CA GLY A 58 -1.63 9.46 -0.86
C GLY A 58 -2.81 8.51 -1.02
N ASN A 59 -3.89 8.96 -1.67
CA ASN A 59 -5.04 8.12 -2.04
C ASN A 59 -5.01 7.62 -3.49
N VAL A 60 -3.94 7.88 -4.25
CA VAL A 60 -3.80 7.43 -5.64
C VAL A 60 -2.95 6.17 -5.69
N ILE A 61 -3.48 5.12 -6.29
CA ILE A 61 -2.77 3.87 -6.52
C ILE A 61 -2.45 3.77 -8.01
N LEU A 62 -1.17 3.82 -8.34
CA LEU A 62 -0.66 3.76 -9.69
C LEU A 62 -0.33 2.31 -10.03
N TYR A 63 -1.02 1.75 -11.03
CA TYR A 63 -0.80 0.41 -11.54
C TYR A 63 -0.05 0.47 -12.87
N ARG A 64 0.94 -0.42 -13.03
CA ARG A 64 1.57 -0.67 -14.33
C ARG A 64 0.64 -1.42 -15.29
N ALA A 65 -0.31 -2.18 -14.74
CA ALA A 65 -1.35 -2.86 -15.51
C ALA A 65 -2.24 -1.87 -16.27
N PRO A 66 -2.77 -2.24 -17.46
CA PRO A 66 -3.65 -1.40 -18.25
C PRO A 66 -5.02 -1.22 -17.59
N GLN A 67 -5.81 -0.27 -18.11
CA GLN A 67 -7.19 -0.05 -17.70
C GLN A 67 -8.03 -1.33 -17.87
N GLY A 68 -8.98 -1.57 -16.96
CA GLY A 68 -9.81 -2.78 -16.92
C GLY A 68 -9.17 -3.93 -16.12
N VAL A 69 -7.84 -3.97 -16.03
CA VAL A 69 -7.11 -4.93 -15.18
C VAL A 69 -6.59 -4.25 -13.90
N ALA A 70 -6.20 -2.99 -13.97
CA ALA A 70 -5.76 -2.22 -12.81
C ALA A 70 -6.82 -2.21 -11.69
N GLY A 71 -6.40 -2.51 -10.45
CA GLY A 71 -7.29 -2.58 -9.29
C GLY A 71 -8.17 -3.85 -9.18
N SER A 72 -8.08 -4.80 -10.12
CA SER A 72 -8.83 -6.07 -10.07
C SER A 72 -8.36 -7.03 -8.96
N ASN A 73 -7.06 -7.02 -8.66
CA ASN A 73 -6.51 -7.82 -7.56
C ASN A 73 -6.83 -7.14 -6.22
N THR A 74 -7.86 -7.66 -5.53
CA THR A 74 -8.35 -7.12 -4.26
C THR A 74 -7.35 -7.25 -3.11
N VAL A 75 -6.48 -8.26 -3.15
CA VAL A 75 -5.42 -8.48 -2.16
C VAL A 75 -4.35 -7.40 -2.28
N LEU A 76 -3.85 -7.18 -3.50
CA LEU A 76 -2.88 -6.11 -3.78
C LEU A 76 -3.50 -4.74 -3.50
N LEU A 77 -4.75 -4.51 -3.91
CA LEU A 77 -5.46 -3.27 -3.61
C LEU A 77 -5.58 -3.01 -2.09
N GLY A 78 -5.78 -4.05 -1.29
CA GLY A 78 -5.80 -3.95 0.17
C GLY A 78 -4.42 -3.62 0.77
N HIS A 79 -3.35 -4.11 0.17
CA HIS A 79 -1.97 -3.74 0.53
C HIS A 79 -1.70 -2.25 0.26
N GLU A 80 -2.03 -1.78 -0.95
CA GLU A 80 -1.88 -0.37 -1.35
C GLU A 80 -2.77 0.59 -0.52
N GLU A 81 -3.98 0.16 -0.13
CA GLU A 81 -4.83 0.93 0.78
C GLU A 81 -4.15 1.16 2.15
N ARG A 82 -3.41 0.19 2.66
CA ARG A 82 -2.67 0.35 3.93
C ARG A 82 -1.58 1.39 3.78
N HIS A 83 -0.84 1.41 2.67
CA HIS A 83 0.10 2.50 2.37
C HIS A 83 -0.59 3.85 2.30
N SER A 84 -1.82 3.93 1.77
CA SER A 84 -2.57 5.19 1.78
C SER A 84 -2.86 5.67 3.22
N THR A 85 -3.07 4.74 4.15
CA THR A 85 -3.24 5.08 5.58
C THR A 85 -1.91 5.53 6.20
N GLN A 86 -0.80 4.93 5.77
CA GLN A 86 0.55 5.32 6.19
C GLN A 86 0.89 6.74 5.76
N TYR A 87 0.56 7.13 4.53
CA TYR A 87 0.65 8.54 4.11
C TYR A 87 -0.10 9.49 5.03
N ALA A 88 -1.30 9.12 5.46
CA ALA A 88 -2.15 9.99 6.26
C ALA A 88 -1.53 10.27 7.64
N TYR A 89 -1.06 9.22 8.34
CA TYR A 89 -0.47 9.40 9.66
C TYR A 89 1.00 9.87 9.62
N CYS A 90 1.74 9.62 8.54
CA CYS A 90 3.10 10.15 8.33
C CYS A 90 3.12 11.56 7.71
N LEU A 91 1.97 12.25 7.66
CA LEU A 91 1.86 13.63 7.17
C LEU A 91 2.33 13.83 5.71
N GLY A 92 2.08 12.86 4.84
CA GLY A 92 2.32 12.99 3.40
C GLY A 92 3.74 12.62 3.00
N LEU A 93 4.49 13.59 2.47
CA LEU A 93 5.85 13.39 1.93
C LEU A 93 6.88 12.76 2.91
N PRO A 94 6.86 13.01 4.23
CA PRO A 94 7.79 12.36 5.15
C PRO A 94 7.71 10.83 5.11
N PHE A 95 6.55 10.27 4.74
CA PHE A 95 6.39 8.84 4.52
C PHE A 95 7.41 8.28 3.51
N LEU A 96 7.64 8.97 2.39
CA LEU A 96 8.57 8.50 1.35
C LEU A 96 10.00 8.37 1.89
N ALA A 97 10.43 9.35 2.69
CA ALA A 97 11.75 9.31 3.33
C ALA A 97 11.84 8.17 4.35
N LEU A 98 10.85 8.05 5.24
CA LEU A 98 10.81 6.98 6.25
C LEU A 98 10.76 5.58 5.61
N TYR A 99 9.95 5.44 4.55
CA TYR A 99 9.85 4.21 3.77
C TYR A 99 11.19 3.87 3.10
N GLY A 100 11.83 4.85 2.46
CA GLY A 100 13.13 4.68 1.82
C GLY A 100 14.22 4.25 2.81
N ILE A 101 14.26 4.86 4.01
CA ILE A 101 15.18 4.48 5.08
C ILE A 101 14.90 3.04 5.55
N ALA A 102 13.64 2.68 5.78
CA ALA A 102 13.26 1.34 6.21
C ALA A 102 13.58 0.28 5.14
N ALA A 103 13.35 0.60 3.87
CA ALA A 103 13.67 -0.26 2.74
C ALA A 103 15.19 -0.44 2.58
N GLY A 104 15.96 0.64 2.66
CA GLY A 104 17.43 0.60 2.61
C GLY A 104 18.02 -0.18 3.78
N TRP A 105 17.51 0.02 4.99
CA TRP A 105 17.90 -0.77 6.16
C TRP A 105 17.58 -2.26 5.99
N SER A 106 16.39 -2.57 5.48
CA SER A 106 15.99 -3.95 5.19
C SER A 106 16.91 -4.58 4.15
N MET A 107 17.24 -3.84 3.09
CA MET A 107 18.17 -4.26 2.05
C MET A 107 19.55 -4.58 2.63
N LEU A 108 20.13 -3.67 3.42
CA LEU A 108 21.44 -3.88 4.05
C LEU A 108 21.47 -5.08 4.99
N ARG A 109 20.36 -5.35 5.70
CA ARG A 109 20.28 -6.41 6.71
C ARG A 109 19.93 -7.78 6.12
N SER A 110 19.13 -7.84 5.06
CA SER A 110 18.49 -9.08 4.59
C SER A 110 18.58 -9.31 3.08
N GLY A 111 19.18 -8.38 2.32
CA GLY A 111 19.22 -8.45 0.86
C GLY A 111 17.87 -8.24 0.18
N ASN A 112 16.83 -7.90 0.95
CA ASN A 112 15.47 -7.68 0.46
C ASN A 112 14.91 -6.37 1.07
N PRO A 113 14.40 -5.42 0.26
CA PRO A 113 13.90 -4.14 0.76
C PRO A 113 12.60 -4.25 1.55
N ALA A 114 11.86 -5.35 1.45
CA ALA A 114 10.56 -5.54 2.09
C ALA A 114 10.62 -6.37 3.38
N SER A 115 11.43 -7.43 3.44
CA SER A 115 11.39 -8.44 4.52
C SER A 115 11.54 -7.90 5.95
N ARG A 116 12.30 -6.82 6.14
CA ARG A 116 12.50 -6.12 7.42
C ARG A 116 12.00 -4.68 7.40
N ASN A 117 11.31 -4.25 6.36
CA ASN A 117 10.69 -2.93 6.30
C ASN A 117 9.38 -2.94 7.11
N PHE A 118 9.31 -2.08 8.12
CA PHE A 118 8.16 -1.98 9.01
C PHE A 118 6.86 -1.67 8.25
N PHE A 119 6.93 -0.78 7.26
CA PHE A 119 5.77 -0.34 6.49
C PHE A 119 5.23 -1.46 5.60
N GLU A 120 6.11 -2.22 4.95
CA GLU A 120 5.78 -3.39 4.15
C GLU A 120 5.18 -4.53 4.97
N ARG A 121 5.73 -4.77 6.17
CA ARG A 121 5.17 -5.77 7.09
C ARG A 121 3.79 -5.37 7.61
N GLN A 122 3.59 -4.09 7.93
CA GLN A 122 2.30 -3.57 8.33
C GLN A 122 1.30 -3.60 7.16
N ALA A 123 1.75 -3.37 5.93
CA ALA A 123 0.94 -3.47 4.71
C ALA A 123 0.66 -4.93 4.29
N GLY A 124 1.40 -5.90 4.83
CA GLY A 124 1.27 -7.32 4.55
C GLY A 124 2.12 -7.77 3.37
N LEU A 125 3.26 -8.40 3.66
CA LEU A 125 4.27 -8.82 2.67
C LEU A 125 3.70 -9.70 1.55
N ALA A 126 2.96 -10.75 1.92
CA ALA A 126 2.37 -11.68 0.95
C ALA A 126 1.37 -10.99 0.01
N ALA A 127 0.66 -9.97 0.52
CA ALA A 127 -0.29 -9.22 -0.29
C ALA A 127 0.39 -8.27 -1.30
N GLY A 128 1.61 -7.81 -0.99
CA GLY A 128 2.49 -7.07 -1.91
C GLY A 128 3.30 -7.96 -2.86
N GLY A 129 3.13 -9.29 -2.78
CA GLY A 129 3.86 -10.26 -3.62
C GLY A 129 5.22 -10.72 -3.07
N TYR A 130 5.55 -10.37 -1.82
CA TYR A 130 6.79 -10.81 -1.18
C TYR A 130 6.58 -12.10 -0.37
N VAL A 131 7.48 -13.07 -0.56
CA VAL A 131 7.55 -14.28 0.27
C VAL A 131 8.21 -13.91 1.61
N ASP A 132 7.50 -14.12 2.72
CA ASP A 132 8.07 -13.92 4.06
C ASP A 132 9.04 -15.06 4.38
N THR A 133 10.34 -14.79 4.26
CA THR A 133 11.41 -15.75 4.57
C THR A 133 11.69 -15.86 6.07
N HIS A 134 11.01 -15.08 6.91
CA HIS A 134 11.11 -15.15 8.37
C HIS A 134 9.73 -15.31 9.01
N PRO A 135 9.27 -16.55 9.28
CA PRO A 135 8.03 -16.77 9.99
C PRO A 135 8.18 -16.25 11.42
N ARG A 136 7.76 -15.01 11.68
CA ARG A 136 7.51 -14.58 13.05
C ARG A 136 6.21 -15.29 13.45
N ARG A 137 6.33 -16.29 14.33
CA ARG A 137 5.22 -17.04 14.96
C ARG A 137 3.95 -16.18 15.00
N GLN A 138 3.00 -16.48 14.12
CA GLN A 138 1.63 -16.02 14.35
C GLN A 138 1.19 -16.75 15.62
N GLY A 139 0.82 -15.98 16.64
CA GLY A 139 0.38 -16.50 17.93
C GLY A 139 -0.75 -17.51 17.74
N SER A 140 -0.70 -18.57 18.54
CA SER A 140 -1.73 -19.60 18.63
C SER A 140 -3.14 -19.01 18.60
N PRO A 141 -4.10 -19.64 17.91
CA PRO A 141 -5.51 -19.41 18.20
C PRO A 141 -5.81 -20.01 19.58
N ALA A 142 -5.56 -19.25 20.64
CA ALA A 142 -6.16 -19.50 21.93
C ALA A 142 -7.62 -19.03 21.84
N GLY A 143 -8.54 -19.94 21.51
CA GLY A 143 -9.95 -19.59 21.44
C GLY A 143 -10.87 -20.55 20.71
N GLN A 144 -10.71 -21.87 20.87
CA GLN A 144 -11.88 -22.76 20.75
C GLN A 144 -11.66 -24.01 21.59
N ARG A 145 -11.87 -23.84 22.90
CA ARG A 145 -12.08 -24.96 23.81
C ARG A 145 -13.45 -25.52 23.47
N ILE A 146 -13.42 -26.59 22.69
CA ILE A 146 -14.25 -27.77 22.76
C ILE A 146 -15.04 -27.81 24.09
N GLU A 147 -16.33 -27.52 24.04
CA GLU A 147 -17.34 -28.13 24.91
C GLU A 147 -18.53 -28.45 24.01
N ALA A 148 -18.46 -29.65 23.44
CA ALA A 148 -19.64 -30.41 23.07
C ALA A 148 -19.96 -31.34 24.25
N GLU A 149 -21.26 -31.53 24.49
CA GLU A 149 -21.92 -32.60 25.25
C GLU A 149 -21.88 -32.55 26.78
N ALA A 150 -22.99 -32.10 27.37
CA ALA A 150 -23.94 -32.97 28.09
C ALA A 150 -25.34 -32.34 28.10
#